data_AF-A0A966KF11-F1
#
_entry.id   AF-A0A966KF11-F1
#
_cell.length_a   1.000
_cell.length_b   1.000
_cell.length_c   1.000
_cell.angle_alpha   90.00
_cell.angle_beta   90.00
_cell.angle_gamma   90.00
#
_symmetry.space_group_name_H-M   'P 1'
#
loop_
_entity.id
_entity.type
_entity.pdbx_description
1 polymer ?
#
loop_
_entity_poly.entity_id
_entity_poly.type
_entity_poly.pdbx_seq_one_letter_code
_entity_poly.pdbx_strand_id
1 'polypeptide(L)'
;AIALFLTFPMWLTVNILGSPDNGVVLSSYLGSWLLAGQFLAIGSALSAMTKNQVIAFVISTAACFLFVMSGVEAVTKAVEGFVPEYILSIFSSMSSLDHFYEFVKGVIDLRSLMFYGSSIIFWLFINIIIINIKKAA
;
A
#
# COMPACT_ATOMS: atom_id res chain seq x y z
N ALA A 1 3.13 -12.50 3.79
CA ALA A 1 2.41 -13.50 4.59
C ALA A 1 3.29 -14.08 5.70
N ILE A 2 4.44 -14.70 5.38
CA ILE A 2 5.33 -15.32 6.38
C ILE A 2 5.77 -14.35 7.48
N ALA A 3 6.18 -13.13 7.12
CA ALA A 3 6.57 -12.10 8.09
C ALA A 3 5.46 -11.76 9.10
N LEU A 4 4.21 -11.64 8.63
CA LEU A 4 3.05 -11.42 9.52
C LEU A 4 2.74 -12.65 10.37
N PHE A 5 2.90 -13.85 9.82
CA PHE A 5 2.71 -15.07 10.61
C PHE A 5 3.73 -15.16 11.75
N LEU A 6 4.97 -14.74 11.52
CA LEU A 6 6.02 -14.71 12.54
C LEU A 6 5.76 -13.71 13.67
N THR A 7 4.85 -12.75 13.50
CA THR A 7 4.43 -11.84 14.58
C THR A 7 3.27 -12.39 15.42
N PHE A 8 2.71 -13.55 15.06
CA PHE A 8 1.65 -14.21 15.83
C PHE A 8 1.97 -14.40 17.33
N PRO A 9 3.21 -14.73 17.76
CA PRO A 9 3.54 -14.82 19.18
C PRO A 9 3.30 -13.53 19.98
N MET A 10 3.41 -12.35 19.34
CA MET A 10 3.07 -11.08 19.97
C MET A 10 1.58 -11.00 20.29
N TRP A 11 0.71 -11.45 19.38
CA TRP A 11 -0.73 -11.45 19.62
C TRP A 11 -1.11 -12.35 20.82
N LEU A 12 -0.45 -13.50 20.95
CA LEU A 12 -0.61 -14.38 22.11
C LEU A 12 -0.16 -13.71 23.41
N THR A 13 0.99 -13.04 23.38
CA THR A 13 1.58 -12.39 24.55
C THR A 13 0.66 -11.27 25.07
N VAL A 14 0.09 -10.46 24.19
CA VAL A 14 -0.83 -9.37 24.57
C VAL A 14 -2.16 -9.90 25.13
N ASN A 15 -2.65 -11.05 24.65
CA ASN A 15 -3.84 -11.71 25.22
C ASN A 15 -3.58 -12.34 26.60
N ILE A 16 -2.33 -12.74 26.89
CA ILE A 16 -1.97 -13.29 28.20
C ILE A 16 -1.79 -12.16 29.24
N LEU A 17 -1.17 -11.04 28.84
CA LEU A 17 -0.87 -9.92 29.76
C LEU A 17 -2.03 -8.92 29.93
N GLY A 18 -3.05 -8.96 29.08
CA GLY A 18 -4.15 -7.99 29.12
C GLY A 18 -5.43 -8.48 28.44
N SER A 19 -6.35 -7.55 28.20
CA SER A 19 -7.61 -7.77 27.46
C SER A 19 -7.64 -6.91 26.19
N PRO A 20 -6.79 -7.23 25.17
CA PRO A 20 -6.78 -6.47 23.93
C PRO A 20 -8.09 -6.67 23.15
N ASP A 21 -8.45 -5.67 22.37
CA ASP A 21 -9.49 -5.83 21.35
C ASP A 21 -8.94 -6.67 20.19
N ASN A 22 -9.32 -7.95 20.19
CA ASN A 22 -8.91 -8.89 19.16
C ASN A 22 -9.46 -8.54 17.76
N GLY A 23 -10.53 -7.75 17.68
CA GLY A 23 -11.06 -7.22 16.43
C GLY A 23 -10.08 -6.24 15.78
N VAL A 24 -9.55 -5.30 16.58
CA VAL A 24 -8.52 -4.34 16.15
C VAL A 24 -7.23 -5.03 15.71
N VAL A 25 -6.84 -6.10 16.42
CA VAL A 25 -5.65 -6.87 16.04
C VAL A 25 -5.89 -7.53 14.68
N LEU A 26 -6.98 -8.28 14.53
CA LEU A 26 -7.29 -8.98 13.29
C LEU A 26 -7.40 -8.03 12.08
N SER A 27 -8.10 -6.90 12.24
CA SER A 27 -8.25 -5.90 11.18
C SER A 27 -6.90 -5.30 10.79
N SER A 28 -6.04 -4.99 11.76
CA SER A 28 -4.69 -4.45 11.51
C SER A 28 -3.82 -5.45 10.75
N TYR A 29 -3.87 -6.74 11.10
CA TYR A 29 -3.16 -7.80 10.37
C TYR A 29 -3.63 -7.90 8.91
N LEU A 30 -4.93 -7.83 8.68
CA LEU A 30 -5.52 -7.83 7.34
C LEU A 30 -5.13 -6.58 6.56
N GLY A 31 -5.20 -5.40 7.17
CA GLY A 31 -4.75 -4.15 6.58
C GLY A 31 -3.26 -4.16 6.21
N SER A 32 -2.39 -4.67 7.08
CA SER A 32 -0.95 -4.80 6.81
C SER A 32 -0.67 -5.77 5.67
N TRP A 33 -1.44 -6.86 5.56
CA TRP A 33 -1.32 -7.81 4.46
C TRP A 33 -1.70 -7.18 3.12
N LEU A 34 -2.79 -6.42 3.07
CA LEU A 34 -3.24 -5.70 1.86
C LEU A 34 -2.27 -4.60 1.45
N LEU A 35 -1.81 -3.79 2.42
CA LEU A 35 -0.82 -2.73 2.19
C LEU A 35 0.49 -3.30 1.63
N ALA A 36 1.00 -4.39 2.21
CA ALA A 36 2.17 -5.07 1.70
C ALA A 36 1.93 -5.64 0.29
N GLY A 37 0.75 -6.20 0.03
CA GLY A 37 0.34 -6.68 -1.29
C GLY A 37 0.36 -5.58 -2.35
N GLN A 38 -0.14 -4.40 -2.03
CA GLN A 38 -0.13 -3.23 -2.91
C GLN A 38 1.30 -2.81 -3.27
N PHE A 39 2.19 -2.67 -2.28
CA PHE A 39 3.59 -2.29 -2.55
C PHE A 39 4.36 -3.36 -3.34
N LEU A 40 4.07 -4.64 -3.11
CA LEU A 40 4.62 -5.72 -3.93
C LEU A 40 4.14 -5.65 -5.37
N ALA A 41 2.85 -5.37 -5.60
CA ALA A 41 2.32 -5.20 -6.95
C ALA A 41 2.98 -4.02 -7.67
N ILE A 42 3.08 -2.85 -7.02
CA ILE A 42 3.74 -1.64 -7.54
C ILE A 42 5.21 -1.93 -7.89
N GLY A 43 5.96 -2.45 -6.92
CA GLY A 43 7.39 -2.73 -7.10
C GLY A 43 7.65 -3.77 -8.18
N SER A 44 6.79 -4.78 -8.30
CA SER A 44 6.92 -5.79 -9.35
C SER A 44 6.75 -5.19 -10.75
N ALA A 45 5.75 -4.32 -10.94
CA ALA A 45 5.48 -3.67 -12.23
C ALA A 45 6.63 -2.74 -12.64
N LEU A 46 7.11 -1.91 -11.71
CA LEU A 46 8.21 -0.97 -11.96
C LEU A 46 9.53 -1.71 -12.17
N SER A 47 9.78 -2.79 -11.44
CA SER A 47 10.95 -3.64 -11.67
C SER A 47 10.93 -4.28 -13.05
N ALA A 48 9.76 -4.63 -13.59
CA ALA A 48 9.67 -5.19 -14.94
C ALA A 48 10.04 -4.17 -16.03
N MET A 49 9.92 -2.86 -15.77
CA MET A 49 10.23 -1.80 -16.74
C MET A 49 11.73 -1.65 -16.98
N THR A 50 12.57 -1.89 -15.98
CA THR A 50 14.02 -1.68 -16.05
C THR A 50 14.81 -2.99 -16.01
N LYS A 51 15.99 -3.01 -16.65
CA LYS A 51 16.93 -4.14 -16.54
C LYS A 51 17.91 -3.96 -15.38
N ASN A 52 18.04 -2.75 -14.85
CA ASN A 52 18.98 -2.42 -13.78
C ASN A 52 18.28 -2.51 -12.42
N GLN A 53 18.76 -3.41 -11.56
CA GLN A 53 18.21 -3.68 -10.23
C GLN A 53 18.23 -2.46 -9.31
N VAL A 54 19.27 -1.63 -9.39
CA VAL A 54 19.38 -0.41 -8.56
C VAL A 54 18.31 0.59 -8.96
N ILE A 55 18.13 0.80 -10.27
CA ILE A 55 17.10 1.70 -10.80
C ILE A 55 15.70 1.17 -10.44
N ALA A 56 15.48 -0.15 -10.53
CA ALA A 56 14.21 -0.78 -10.14
C ALA A 56 13.86 -0.47 -8.69
N PHE A 57 14.84 -0.64 -7.79
CA PHE A 57 14.67 -0.40 -6.37
C PHE A 57 14.35 1.06 -6.07
N VAL A 58 15.09 2.01 -6.65
CA VAL A 58 14.89 3.44 -6.40
C VAL A 58 13.52 3.90 -6.89
N ILE A 59 13.12 3.53 -8.11
CA ILE A 59 11.83 3.94 -8.68
C ILE A 59 10.67 3.29 -7.91
N SER A 60 10.78 2.00 -7.55
CA SER A 60 9.76 1.31 -6.76
C SER A 60 9.59 1.94 -5.38
N THR A 61 10.70 2.23 -4.70
CA THR A 61 10.68 2.86 -3.37
C THR A 61 10.10 4.27 -3.45
N ALA A 62 10.50 5.06 -4.44
CA ALA A 62 9.95 6.40 -4.65
C ALA A 62 8.44 6.36 -4.93
N ALA A 63 7.97 5.43 -5.77
CA ALA A 63 6.55 5.28 -6.05
C ALA A 63 5.75 4.88 -4.78
N CYS A 64 6.23 3.88 -4.03
CA CYS A 64 5.60 3.49 -2.77
C CYS A 64 5.59 4.65 -1.75
N PHE A 65 6.69 5.41 -1.67
CA PHE A 65 6.77 6.58 -0.79
C PHE A 65 5.74 7.65 -1.16
N LEU A 66 5.52 7.91 -2.45
CA LEU A 66 4.49 8.84 -2.91
C LEU A 66 3.08 8.37 -2.50
N PHE A 67 2.76 7.09 -2.63
CA PHE A 67 1.47 6.53 -2.19
C PHE A 67 1.23 6.63 -0.68
N VAL A 68 2.29 6.56 0.12
CA VAL A 68 2.25 6.73 1.57
C VAL A 68 2.06 8.20 1.94
N MET A 69 2.78 9.08 1.25
CA MET A 69 2.82 10.51 1.53
C MET A 69 1.63 11.28 0.94
N SER A 70 0.86 10.70 0.03
CA SER A 70 -0.15 11.44 -0.73
C SER A 70 -1.29 12.01 0.11
N GLY A 71 -1.59 11.44 1.28
CA GLY A 71 -2.58 11.99 2.23
C GLY A 71 -1.99 12.81 3.37
N VAL A 72 -0.67 12.98 3.43
CA VAL A 72 -0.04 13.77 4.49
C VAL A 72 -0.21 15.25 4.18
N GLU A 73 -0.87 15.99 5.06
CA GLU A 73 -1.12 17.43 4.86
C GLU A 73 0.13 18.24 4.50
N ALA A 74 1.29 17.89 5.07
CA ALA A 74 2.55 18.56 4.78
C ALA A 74 2.96 18.44 3.30
N VAL A 75 2.65 17.30 2.66
CA VAL A 75 2.95 17.03 1.25
C VAL A 75 1.89 17.65 0.36
N THR A 76 0.62 17.54 0.73
CA THR A 76 -0.48 18.19 0.00
C THR A 76 -0.29 19.70 -0.06
N LYS A 77 0.08 20.34 1.06
CA LYS A 77 0.38 21.79 1.14
C LYS A 77 1.65 22.19 0.38
N ALA A 78 2.65 21.31 0.30
CA ALA A 78 3.86 21.58 -0.48
C ALA A 78 3.61 21.54 -2.00
N VAL A 79 2.59 20.79 -2.44
CA VAL A 79 2.18 20.65 -3.84
C VAL A 79 1.04 21.62 -4.20
N GLU A 80 0.36 22.17 -3.18
CA GLU A 80 -0.66 23.19 -3.29
C GLU A 80 -0.09 24.43 -4.02
N GLY A 81 -0.58 24.69 -5.23
CA GLY A 81 -0.10 25.77 -6.12
C GLY A 81 0.74 25.32 -7.32
N PHE A 82 1.32 24.10 -7.30
CA PHE A 82 1.98 23.52 -8.48
C PHE A 82 1.02 22.72 -9.36
N VAL A 83 -0.08 22.25 -8.77
CA VAL A 83 -1.01 21.30 -9.39
C VAL A 83 -2.45 21.81 -9.21
N PRO A 84 -3.33 21.69 -10.21
CA PRO A 84 -4.76 22.02 -10.08
C PRO A 84 -5.43 21.30 -8.90
N GLU A 85 -6.33 22.00 -8.19
CA GLU A 85 -7.06 21.46 -7.02
C GLU A 85 -7.73 20.11 -7.28
N TYR A 86 -8.24 19.88 -8.49
CA TYR A 86 -8.86 18.62 -8.86
C TYR A 86 -7.88 17.43 -8.74
N ILE A 87 -6.65 17.59 -9.25
CA ILE A 87 -5.62 16.54 -9.17
C ILE A 87 -5.14 16.38 -7.73
N LEU A 88 -5.05 17.47 -6.97
CA LEU A 88 -4.70 17.46 -5.55
C LEU A 88 -5.72 16.63 -4.74
N SER A 89 -7.02 16.81 -4.99
CA SER A 89 -8.09 16.08 -4.29
C SER A 89 -8.07 14.56 -4.59
N ILE A 90 -7.75 14.17 -5.82
CA ILE A 90 -7.56 12.77 -6.20
C ILE A 90 -6.34 12.19 -5.49
N PHE A 91 -5.23 12.94 -5.47
CA PHE A 91 -3.98 12.48 -4.87
C PHE A 91 -4.11 12.25 -3.36
N SER A 92 -4.76 13.19 -2.66
CA SER A 92 -5.10 13.03 -1.24
C SER A 92 -6.01 11.82 -0.99
N SER A 93 -6.96 11.56 -1.89
CA SER A 93 -7.86 10.40 -1.79
C SER A 93 -7.16 9.06 -2.06
N MET A 94 -5.97 9.06 -2.66
CA MET A 94 -5.17 7.85 -2.93
C MET A 94 -4.23 7.47 -1.77
N SER A 95 -4.34 8.14 -0.63
CA SER A 95 -3.51 7.88 0.54
C SER A 95 -3.66 6.46 1.05
N SER A 96 -2.57 5.69 0.95
CA SER A 96 -2.54 4.32 1.47
C SER A 96 -2.46 4.31 3.00
N LEU A 97 -2.06 5.41 3.65
CA LEU A 97 -2.03 5.53 5.10
C LEU A 97 -3.41 5.81 5.70
N ASP A 98 -4.23 6.63 5.05
CA ASP A 98 -5.55 6.97 5.59
C ASP A 98 -6.47 5.75 5.64
N HIS A 99 -6.47 4.95 4.57
CA HIS A 99 -7.18 3.67 4.54
C HIS A 99 -6.59 2.68 5.55
N PHE A 100 -5.27 2.70 5.80
CA PHE A 100 -4.65 1.85 6.83
C PHE A 100 -5.09 2.25 8.25
N TYR A 101 -5.31 3.54 8.50
CA TYR A 101 -5.72 4.04 9.82
C TYR A 101 -7.13 3.55 10.22
N GLU A 102 -8.01 3.28 9.26
CA GLU A 102 -9.30 2.63 9.52
C GLU A 102 -9.14 1.21 10.06
N PHE A 103 -8.21 0.43 9.49
CA PHE A 103 -7.89 -0.93 9.97
C PHE A 103 -7.31 -0.91 11.38
N VAL A 104 -6.49 0.09 11.71
CA VAL A 104 -5.92 0.27 13.06
C VAL A 104 -7.01 0.59 14.10
N LYS A 105 -8.16 1.13 13.68
CA LYS A 105 -9.30 1.37 14.57
C LYS A 105 -10.23 0.16 14.75
N GLY A 106 -9.92 -0.99 14.13
CA GLY A 106 -10.84 -2.14 14.17
C GLY A 106 -11.93 -2.12 13.12
N VAL A 107 -11.96 -1.11 12.25
CA VAL A 107 -13.03 -0.94 11.25
C VAL A 107 -12.54 -1.46 9.91
N ILE A 108 -13.20 -2.52 9.42
CA ILE A 108 -12.98 -3.03 8.07
C ILE A 108 -14.04 -2.39 7.18
N ASP A 109 -13.69 -1.28 6.54
CA ASP A 109 -14.56 -0.66 5.53
C ASP A 109 -14.36 -1.31 4.15
N LEU A 110 -15.44 -1.46 3.41
CA LEU A 110 -15.45 -2.01 2.06
C LEU A 110 -14.70 -1.07 1.09
N ARG A 111 -14.73 0.24 1.33
CA ARG A 111 -14.00 1.24 0.55
C ARG A 111 -12.50 0.98 0.59
N SER A 112 -11.95 0.79 1.79
CA SER A 112 -10.54 0.48 2.01
C SER A 112 -10.14 -0.84 1.35
N LEU A 113 -11.00 -1.86 1.43
CA LEU A 113 -10.79 -3.14 0.77
C LEU A 113 -10.77 -3.02 -0.76
N MET A 114 -11.72 -2.28 -1.34
CA MET A 114 -11.80 -2.02 -2.77
C MET A 114 -10.63 -1.18 -3.26
N PHE A 115 -10.16 -0.21 -2.47
CA PHE A 115 -9.00 0.61 -2.78
C PHE A 115 -7.73 -0.25 -2.93
N TYR A 116 -7.39 -1.05 -1.90
CA TYR A 116 -6.22 -1.94 -2.00
C TYR A 116 -6.39 -3.00 -3.08
N GLY A 117 -7.56 -3.63 -3.17
CA GLY A 117 -7.85 -4.67 -4.16
C GLY A 117 -7.72 -4.16 -5.59
N SER A 118 -8.34 -3.02 -5.91
CA SER A 118 -8.23 -2.41 -7.24
C SER A 118 -6.81 -1.98 -7.56
N SER A 119 -6.07 -1.41 -6.60
CA SER A 119 -4.66 -1.03 -6.78
C SER A 119 -3.79 -2.25 -7.08
N ILE A 120 -3.94 -3.34 -6.32
CA ILE A 120 -3.19 -4.59 -6.55
C ILE A 120 -3.48 -5.15 -7.96
N ILE A 121 -4.75 -5.26 -8.34
CA ILE A 121 -5.16 -5.77 -9.65
C ILE A 121 -4.59 -4.89 -10.77
N PHE A 122 -4.71 -3.57 -10.64
CA PHE A 122 -4.21 -2.60 -11.63
C PHE A 122 -2.70 -2.73 -11.85
N TRP A 123 -1.90 -2.76 -10.78
CA TRP A 123 -0.45 -2.85 -10.89
C TRP A 123 0.02 -4.21 -11.38
N LEU A 124 -0.63 -5.30 -10.98
CA LEU A 124 -0.35 -6.63 -11.53
C LEU A 124 -0.72 -6.73 -13.02
N PHE A 125 -1.81 -6.09 -13.44
CA PHE A 125 -2.20 -6.04 -14.84
C PHE A 125 -1.15 -5.30 -15.69
N ILE A 126 -0.67 -4.15 -15.21
CA ILE A 126 0.44 -3.41 -15.85
C ILE A 126 1.69 -4.29 -15.93
N ASN A 127 2.03 -5.00 -14.85
CA ASN A 127 3.17 -5.91 -14.82
C ASN A 127 3.07 -6.95 -15.95
N ILE A 128 1.92 -7.62 -16.08
CA ILE A 128 1.67 -8.62 -17.13
C ILE A 128 1.86 -8.01 -18.53
N ILE A 129 1.33 -6.81 -18.77
CA ILE A 129 1.48 -6.12 -20.06
C ILE A 129 2.97 -5.86 -20.36
N ILE A 130 3.71 -5.31 -19.39
CA ILE A 130 5.14 -4.99 -19.58
C ILE A 130 5.94 -6.24 -19.89
N ILE A 131 5.68 -7.34 -19.16
CA ILE A 131 6.35 -8.62 -19.39
C ILE A 131 6.03 -9.15 -20.79
N ASN A 132 4.77 -9.09 -21.22
CA ASN A 132 4.36 -9.57 -22.55
C ASN A 132 5.02 -8.77 -23.68
N ILE A 133 5.07 -7.43 -23.55
CA ILE A 133 5.75 -6.57 -24.54
C ILE A 133 7.23 -6.93 -24.65
N LYS A 134 7.91 -7.12 -23.50
CA LYS A 134 9.33 -7.50 -23.48
C LYS A 134 9.61 -8.92 -23.94
N LYS A 135 8.63 -9.82 -23.87
CA LYS A 135 8.76 -11.19 -24.37
C LYS A 135 8.57 -11.27 -25.88
N ALA A 136 7.83 -10.33 -26.47
CA ALA A 136 7.57 -10.24 -27.91
C ALA A 136 8.65 -9.45 -28.69
N ALA A 137 9.52 -8.71 -27.99
CA ALA A 137 10.64 -7.95 -28.55
C ALA A 137 11.96 -8.72 -28.42
#